data_AF-A0A532DJC6-F1
#
_entry.id   AF-A0A532DJC6-F1
#
_cell.length_a   1.000
_cell.length_b   1.000
_cell.length_c   1.000
_cell.angle_alpha   90.00
_cell.angle_beta   90.00
_cell.angle_gamma   90.00
#
_symmetry.space_group_name_H-M   'P 1'
#
loop_
_entity.id
_entity.type
_entity.pdbx_description
1 polymer ?
#
loop_
_entity_poly.entity_id
_entity_poly.type
_entity_poly.pdbx_seq_one_letter_code
_entity_poly.pdbx_strand_id
1 'polypeptide(L)'
;MAVEEKWKANLEKVAFMKQFPGLLGNWEGLAGKTVQAVIPLKGKQGAAVLVCADGTFTIAPTMGPEPYELGEALAVARAFLEPRHQTAYEEYDRLVKKDKDALKSARVDKILGAIHNNLEQHPELKDRLKELVKEWK
;
A
#
# COMPACT_ATOMS: atom_id res chain seq x y z
N MET A 1 37.98 -28.13 7.12
CA MET A 1 38.78 -26.91 7.38
C MET A 1 38.47 -25.82 6.35
N ALA A 2 38.88 -25.92 5.08
CA ALA A 2 38.66 -24.85 4.10
C ALA A 2 37.19 -24.40 3.90
N VAL A 3 36.22 -25.32 3.94
CA VAL A 3 34.78 -24.99 3.83
C VAL A 3 34.29 -24.21 5.06
N GLU A 4 34.78 -24.58 6.24
CA GLU A 4 34.41 -23.94 7.51
C GLU A 4 35.03 -22.55 7.64
N GLU A 5 36.29 -22.40 7.23
CA GLU A 5 36.97 -21.10 7.17
C GLU A 5 36.29 -20.16 6.18
N LYS A 6 35.93 -20.65 4.99
CA LYS A 6 35.15 -19.87 4.01
C LYS A 6 33.80 -19.42 4.60
N TRP A 7 33.13 -20.30 5.34
CA TRP A 7 31.86 -19.97 5.98
C TRP A 7 32.01 -18.90 7.06
N LYS A 8 33.00 -19.04 7.96
CA LYS A 8 33.32 -18.04 9.00
C LYS A 8 33.68 -16.68 8.39
N ALA A 9 34.55 -16.66 7.38
CA ALA A 9 34.91 -15.45 6.66
C ALA A 9 33.69 -14.77 6.00
N ASN A 10 32.75 -15.56 5.46
CA ASN A 10 31.51 -15.01 4.91
C ASN A 10 30.59 -14.42 6.00
N LEU A 11 30.50 -15.05 7.18
CA LEU A 11 29.73 -14.52 8.31
C LEU A 11 30.28 -13.19 8.80
N GLU A 12 31.60 -13.09 9.01
CA GLU A 12 32.27 -11.86 9.43
C GLU A 12 32.04 -10.72 8.42
N LYS A 13 32.21 -11.02 7.12
CA LYS A 13 31.92 -10.06 6.04
C LYS A 13 30.47 -9.58 6.08
N VAL A 14 29.50 -10.48 6.23
CA VAL A 14 28.07 -10.13 6.28
C VAL A 14 27.74 -9.32 7.55
N ALA A 15 28.33 -9.66 8.70
CA ALA A 15 28.16 -8.92 9.93
C ALA A 15 28.66 -7.48 9.80
N PHE A 16 29.86 -7.30 9.23
CA PHE A 16 30.41 -5.96 8.95
C PHE A 16 29.53 -5.17 7.99
N MET A 17 29.05 -5.79 6.90
CA MET A 17 28.14 -5.13 5.95
C MET A 17 26.86 -4.61 6.60
N LYS A 18 26.29 -5.35 7.58
CA LYS A 18 25.08 -4.94 8.31
C LYS A 18 25.30 -3.77 9.26
N GLN A 19 26.55 -3.51 9.64
CA GLN A 19 26.95 -2.42 10.54
C GLN A 19 27.77 -1.35 9.79
N PHE A 20 27.73 -1.37 8.46
CA PHE A 20 28.58 -0.51 7.66
C PHE A 20 28.30 0.97 7.99
N PRO A 21 29.34 1.79 8.24
CA PRO A 21 29.15 3.19 8.58
C PRO A 21 28.28 3.92 7.57
N GLY A 22 27.21 4.57 8.04
CA GLY A 22 26.26 5.30 7.21
C GLY A 22 25.08 4.48 6.70
N LEU A 23 25.03 3.15 6.91
CA LEU A 23 23.84 2.36 6.57
C LEU A 23 22.66 2.74 7.49
N LEU A 24 21.56 3.19 6.88
CA LEU A 24 20.32 3.48 7.59
C LEU A 24 19.49 2.21 7.76
N GLY A 25 19.06 1.94 9.00
CA GLY A 25 18.26 0.76 9.34
C GLY A 25 16.75 0.92 9.13
N ASN A 26 16.27 2.14 8.84
CA ASN A 26 14.85 2.44 8.66
C ASN A 26 14.65 3.64 7.71
N TRP A 27 13.40 3.88 7.32
CA TRP A 27 13.03 4.93 6.37
C TRP A 27 13.01 6.32 7.01
N GLU A 28 12.69 6.40 8.30
CA GLU A 28 12.66 7.65 9.06
C GLU A 28 14.03 8.32 9.09
N GLY A 29 15.10 7.52 9.08
CA GLY A 29 16.48 8.01 8.97
C GLY A 29 16.77 8.77 7.67
N LEU A 30 15.94 8.66 6.62
CA LEU A 30 16.07 9.45 5.39
C LEU A 30 15.39 10.83 5.49
N ALA A 31 14.54 11.06 6.48
CA ALA A 31 13.79 12.32 6.57
C ALA A 31 14.74 13.53 6.66
N GLY A 32 14.52 14.52 5.79
CA GLY A 32 15.34 15.73 5.72
C GLY A 32 16.71 15.56 5.05
N LYS A 33 17.10 14.34 4.67
CA LYS A 33 18.36 14.11 3.95
C LYS A 33 18.22 14.45 2.48
N THR A 34 19.32 14.94 1.90
CA THR A 34 19.42 15.20 0.46
C THR A 34 19.97 13.96 -0.23
N VAL A 35 19.16 13.33 -1.10
CA VAL A 35 19.62 12.25 -1.97
C VAL A 35 20.61 12.81 -2.99
N GLN A 36 21.83 12.28 -2.98
CA GLN A 36 22.90 12.63 -3.91
C GLN A 36 22.93 11.70 -5.13
N ALA A 37 22.66 10.40 -4.94
CA ALA A 37 22.67 9.42 -6.01
C ALA A 37 21.64 8.31 -5.82
N VAL A 38 21.10 7.84 -6.94
CA VAL A 38 20.23 6.65 -7.03
C VAL A 38 20.91 5.66 -7.96
N ILE A 39 21.37 4.53 -7.42
CA ILE A 39 22.21 3.55 -8.16
C ILE A 39 21.46 2.22 -8.25
N PRO A 40 21.02 1.79 -9.46
CA PRO A 40 20.33 0.52 -9.63
C PRO A 40 21.20 -0.69 -9.24
N LEU A 41 20.62 -1.65 -8.53
CA LEU A 41 21.28 -2.90 -8.18
C LEU A 41 21.27 -3.87 -9.36
N LYS A 42 22.45 -4.31 -9.81
CA LYS A 42 22.57 -5.29 -10.90
C LYS A 42 22.01 -6.66 -10.54
N GLY A 43 22.06 -7.04 -9.26
CA GLY A 43 21.63 -8.36 -8.78
C GLY A 43 20.15 -8.46 -8.39
N LYS A 44 19.42 -7.34 -8.33
CA LYS A 44 17.99 -7.33 -7.99
C LYS A 44 17.28 -6.27 -8.80
N GLN A 45 16.51 -6.70 -9.80
CA GLN A 45 15.82 -5.80 -10.71
C GLN A 45 14.89 -4.84 -9.95
N GLY A 46 14.98 -3.56 -10.31
CA GLY A 46 14.19 -2.46 -9.77
C GLY A 46 14.55 -2.01 -8.35
N ALA A 47 15.45 -2.70 -7.63
CA ALA A 47 16.00 -2.19 -6.38
C ALA A 47 17.17 -1.22 -6.66
N ALA A 48 17.37 -0.25 -5.78
CA ALA A 48 18.44 0.74 -5.92
C ALA A 48 19.07 1.09 -4.59
N VAL A 49 20.31 1.56 -4.60
CA VAL A 49 20.94 2.23 -3.45
C VAL A 49 20.60 3.71 -3.53
N LEU A 50 20.12 4.26 -2.42
CA LEU A 50 19.96 5.71 -2.22
C LEU A 50 21.15 6.19 -1.39
N VAL A 51 22.00 7.03 -1.97
CA VAL A 51 23.14 7.65 -1.28
C VAL A 51 22.79 9.10 -0.98
N CYS A 52 22.91 9.51 0.28
CA CYS A 52 22.70 10.88 0.74
C CYS A 52 24.00 11.68 0.72
N ALA A 53 23.89 13.00 0.59
CA ALA A 53 25.04 13.90 0.52
C ALA A 53 25.95 13.89 1.77
N ASP A 54 25.42 13.44 2.92
CA ASP A 54 26.16 13.30 4.18
C ASP A 54 26.88 11.94 4.34
N GLY A 55 26.90 11.13 3.28
CA GLY A 55 27.53 9.80 3.27
C GLY A 55 26.68 8.68 3.86
N THR A 56 25.45 8.96 4.32
CA THR A 56 24.50 7.91 4.70
C THR A 56 23.79 7.31 3.50
N PHE A 57 23.33 6.06 3.60
CA PHE A 57 22.67 5.38 2.49
C PHE A 57 21.70 4.29 2.96
N THR A 58 20.80 3.89 2.07
CA THR A 58 19.93 2.73 2.27
C THR A 58 19.64 2.03 0.93
N ILE A 59 18.95 0.90 0.99
CA ILE A 59 18.52 0.13 -0.19
C ILE A 59 17.02 0.32 -0.36
N ALA A 60 16.62 0.96 -1.45
CA ALA A 60 15.23 1.06 -1.84
C ALA A 60 14.72 -0.24 -2.48
N PRO A 61 13.50 -0.67 -2.15
CA PRO A 61 12.89 -1.88 -2.70
C PRO A 61 12.54 -1.70 -4.18
N THR A 62 12.17 -2.80 -4.82
CA THR A 62 11.77 -2.84 -6.22
C THR A 62 10.55 -1.95 -6.48
N MET A 63 10.60 -1.12 -7.52
CA MET A 63 9.43 -0.36 -7.94
C MET A 63 8.37 -1.26 -8.59
N GLY A 64 7.16 -1.21 -8.06
CA GLY A 64 5.99 -1.96 -8.53
C GLY A 64 4.90 -2.00 -7.47
N PRO A 65 4.41 -0.84 -6.99
CA PRO A 65 3.40 -0.82 -5.94
C PRO A 65 2.10 -1.47 -6.41
N GLU A 66 1.50 -2.28 -5.54
CA GLU A 66 0.17 -2.83 -5.76
C GLU A 66 -0.90 -1.71 -5.66
N PRO A 67 -2.09 -1.87 -6.26
CA PRO A 67 -3.13 -0.84 -6.23
C PRO A 67 -3.52 -0.35 -4.82
N TYR A 68 -3.49 -1.24 -3.81
CA TYR A 68 -3.78 -0.84 -2.43
C TYR A 68 -2.68 0.06 -1.85
N GLU A 69 -1.41 -0.22 -2.19
CA GLU A 69 -0.24 0.57 -1.75
C GLU A 69 -0.24 1.95 -2.40
N LEU A 70 -0.71 2.06 -3.64
CA LEU A 70 -0.90 3.35 -4.32
C LEU A 70 -1.94 4.21 -3.60
N GLY A 71 -3.08 3.62 -3.23
CA GLY A 71 -4.14 4.33 -2.49
C GLY A 71 -3.65 4.81 -1.12
N GLU A 72 -2.97 3.93 -0.38
CA GLU A 72 -2.37 4.28 0.90
C GLU A 72 -1.31 5.37 0.76
N ALA A 73 -0.39 5.25 -0.20
CA ALA A 73 0.68 6.23 -0.45
C ALA A 73 0.12 7.63 -0.74
N LEU A 74 -0.91 7.73 -1.60
CA LEU A 74 -1.57 9.00 -1.89
C LEU A 74 -2.28 9.57 -0.65
N ALA A 75 -2.87 8.73 0.19
CA ALA A 75 -3.51 9.19 1.42
C ALA A 75 -2.50 9.73 2.44
N VAL A 76 -1.43 8.98 2.75
CA VAL A 76 -0.45 9.36 3.78
C VAL A 76 0.44 10.54 3.34
N ALA A 77 0.75 10.64 2.05
CA ALA A 77 1.59 11.71 1.50
C ALA A 77 0.81 12.97 1.13
N ARG A 78 -0.53 12.97 1.26
CA ARG A 78 -1.41 14.06 0.80
C ARG A 78 -0.99 15.43 1.29
N ALA A 79 -0.66 15.57 2.57
CA ALA A 79 -0.23 16.83 3.17
C ALA A 79 1.01 17.45 2.48
N PHE A 80 1.87 16.62 1.88
CA PHE A 80 3.08 17.07 1.18
C PHE A 80 2.88 17.24 -0.34
N LEU A 81 1.98 16.44 -0.92
CA LEU A 81 1.76 16.37 -2.36
C LEU A 81 0.63 17.27 -2.86
N GLU A 82 -0.47 17.38 -2.12
CA GLU A 82 -1.66 18.13 -2.53
C GLU A 82 -1.37 19.61 -2.82
N PRO A 83 -0.53 20.34 -2.05
CA PRO A 83 -0.19 21.72 -2.37
C PRO A 83 0.42 21.90 -3.77
N ARG A 84 1.02 20.85 -4.34
CA ARG A 84 1.63 20.85 -5.69
C ARG A 84 0.77 20.16 -6.74
N HIS A 85 -0.22 19.38 -6.32
CA HIS A 85 -1.00 18.48 -7.18
C HIS A 85 -2.50 18.54 -6.87
N GLN A 86 -3.03 19.71 -6.50
CA GLN A 86 -4.41 19.88 -6.04
C GLN A 86 -5.44 19.29 -7.01
N THR A 87 -5.37 19.64 -8.30
CA THR A 87 -6.32 19.14 -9.31
C THR A 87 -6.29 17.61 -9.45
N ALA A 88 -5.14 16.97 -9.22
CA ALA A 88 -5.04 15.52 -9.23
C ALA A 88 -5.72 14.89 -8.01
N TYR A 89 -5.65 15.54 -6.84
CA TYR A 89 -6.37 15.10 -5.64
C TYR A 89 -7.89 15.34 -5.75
N GLU A 90 -8.33 16.44 -6.37
CA GLU A 90 -9.76 16.68 -6.65
C GLU A 90 -10.34 15.58 -7.55
N GLU A 91 -9.60 15.19 -8.59
CA GLU A 91 -9.99 14.07 -9.46
C GLU A 91 -9.94 12.73 -8.73
N TYR A 92 -8.91 12.48 -7.92
CA TYR A 92 -8.82 11.29 -7.09
C TYR A 92 -10.01 11.18 -6.13
N ASP A 93 -10.38 12.26 -5.43
CA ASP A 93 -11.51 12.29 -4.51
C ASP A 93 -12.84 12.05 -5.25
N ARG A 94 -12.99 12.60 -6.46
CA ARG A 94 -14.14 12.33 -7.34
C ARG A 94 -14.24 10.83 -7.66
N LEU A 95 -13.12 10.19 -8.00
CA LEU A 95 -13.06 8.78 -8.34
C LEU A 95 -13.33 7.88 -7.12
N VAL A 96 -12.75 8.20 -5.96
CA VAL A 96 -13.02 7.50 -4.69
C VAL A 96 -14.50 7.58 -4.32
N LYS A 97 -15.11 8.75 -4.50
CA LYS A 97 -16.56 8.92 -4.27
C LYS A 97 -17.38 8.06 -5.24
N LYS A 98 -17.03 8.08 -6.54
CA LYS A 98 -17.70 7.29 -7.56
C LYS A 98 -17.64 5.79 -7.27
N ASP A 99 -16.47 5.28 -6.88
CA ASP A 99 -16.29 3.88 -6.51
C ASP A 99 -17.14 3.49 -5.28
N LYS A 100 -17.10 4.33 -4.23
CA LYS A 100 -17.90 4.12 -3.01
C LYS A 100 -19.40 4.08 -3.29
N ASP A 101 -19.88 4.96 -4.16
CA ASP A 101 -21.30 5.01 -4.52
C ASP A 101 -21.69 3.80 -5.40
N ALA A 102 -20.83 3.40 -6.36
CA ALA A 102 -21.02 2.17 -7.13
C ALA A 102 -21.07 0.92 -6.25
N LEU A 103 -20.19 0.82 -5.24
CA LEU A 103 -20.16 -0.29 -4.29
C LEU A 103 -21.45 -0.38 -3.46
N LYS A 104 -22.00 0.77 -3.02
CA LYS A 104 -23.29 0.81 -2.31
C LYS A 104 -24.42 0.30 -3.21
N SER A 105 -24.50 0.79 -4.45
CA SER A 105 -25.52 0.35 -5.42
C SER A 105 -25.43 -1.15 -5.68
N ALA A 106 -24.23 -1.66 -5.97
CA ALA A 106 -24.02 -3.09 -6.19
C ALA A 106 -24.40 -3.95 -4.97
N ARG A 107 -24.17 -3.45 -3.75
CA ARG A 107 -24.58 -4.14 -2.52
C ARG A 107 -26.10 -4.19 -2.37
N VAL A 108 -26.80 -3.10 -2.66
CA VAL A 108 -28.28 -3.07 -2.65
C VAL A 108 -28.84 -4.06 -3.66
N ASP A 109 -28.32 -4.06 -4.89
CA ASP A 109 -28.75 -4.98 -5.94
C ASP A 109 -28.54 -6.45 -5.54
N LYS A 110 -27.40 -6.76 -4.90
CA LYS A 110 -27.12 -8.09 -4.37
C LYS A 110 -28.12 -8.50 -3.29
N ILE A 111 -28.48 -7.60 -2.38
CA ILE A 111 -29.47 -7.87 -1.32
C ILE A 111 -30.86 -8.10 -1.93
N LEU A 112 -31.28 -7.23 -2.86
CA LEU A 112 -32.56 -7.36 -3.53
C LEU A 112 -32.65 -8.66 -4.34
N GLY A 113 -31.59 -9.03 -5.06
CA GLY A 113 -31.50 -10.31 -5.76
C GLY A 113 -31.56 -11.50 -4.80
N ALA A 114 -30.85 -11.43 -3.67
CA ALA A 114 -30.92 -12.47 -2.64
C ALA A 114 -32.33 -12.61 -2.05
N ILE A 115 -33.02 -11.50 -1.77
CA ILE A 115 -34.41 -11.53 -1.33
C ILE A 115 -35.28 -12.18 -2.42
N HIS A 116 -35.21 -11.69 -3.66
CA HIS A 116 -36.04 -12.15 -4.77
C HIS A 116 -35.91 -13.66 -5.00
N ASN A 117 -34.68 -14.17 -5.06
CA ASN A 117 -34.40 -15.59 -5.31
C ASN A 117 -34.90 -16.52 -4.21
N ASN A 118 -35.08 -16.01 -2.98
CA ASN A 118 -35.53 -16.80 -1.83
C ASN A 118 -37.02 -16.65 -1.53
N LEU A 119 -37.72 -15.70 -2.17
CA LEU A 119 -39.14 -15.42 -1.87
C LEU A 119 -40.08 -16.59 -2.19
N GLU A 120 -39.80 -17.37 -3.23
CA GLU A 120 -40.63 -18.54 -3.59
C GLU A 120 -40.49 -19.68 -2.58
N GLN A 121 -39.27 -19.89 -2.06
CA GLN A 121 -38.96 -20.97 -1.13
C GLN A 121 -39.26 -20.60 0.33
N HIS A 122 -39.30 -19.29 0.64
CA HIS A 122 -39.55 -18.75 1.98
C HIS A 122 -40.64 -17.67 1.95
N PRO A 123 -41.92 -18.03 1.80
CA PRO A 123 -43.03 -17.07 1.74
C PRO A 123 -43.10 -16.16 2.98
N GLU A 124 -42.70 -16.65 4.16
CA GLU A 124 -42.62 -15.90 5.42
C GLU A 124 -41.69 -14.69 5.35
N LEU A 125 -40.67 -14.73 4.47
CA LEU A 125 -39.76 -13.60 4.23
C LEU A 125 -40.53 -12.39 3.70
N LYS A 126 -41.53 -12.62 2.83
CA LYS A 126 -42.37 -11.56 2.27
C LYS A 126 -43.17 -10.84 3.35
N ASP A 127 -43.76 -11.58 4.27
CA ASP A 127 -44.60 -11.00 5.31
C ASP A 127 -43.77 -10.27 6.35
N ARG A 128 -42.60 -10.82 6.72
CA ARG A 128 -41.68 -10.11 7.62
C ARG A 128 -41.11 -8.84 7.01
N LEU A 129 -40.83 -8.82 5.69
CA LEU A 129 -40.42 -7.59 4.98
C LEU A 129 -41.51 -6.51 5.02
N LYS A 130 -42.79 -6.87 4.85
CA LYS A 130 -43.91 -5.91 4.97
C LYS A 130 -44.02 -5.34 6.38
N GLU A 131 -43.76 -6.14 7.41
CA GLU A 131 -43.75 -5.66 8.80
C GLU A 131 -42.59 -4.69 9.05
N LEU A 132 -41.38 -5.02 8.58
CA LEU A 132 -40.22 -4.13 8.70
C LEU A 132 -40.44 -2.77 8.04
N VAL A 133 -41.11 -2.73 6.88
CA VAL A 133 -41.45 -1.45 6.22
C VAL A 133 -42.39 -0.60 7.08
N LYS A 134 -43.28 -1.20 7.87
CA LYS A 134 -44.17 -0.45 8.79
C LYS A 134 -43.42 0.16 9.99
N GLU A 135 -42.24 -0.36 10.32
CA GLU A 135 -41.38 0.14 11.40
C GLU A 135 -40.50 1.33 10.95
N TRP A 136 -40.40 1.58 9.64
CA TRP A 136 -39.66 2.73 9.10
C TRP A 136 -40.48 4.02 9.30
N LYS A 137 -39.95 4.94 10.13
CA LYS A 137 -40.46 6.31 10.31
C LYS A 137 -39.77 7.28 9.36
#